data_AF-A0A2T4ABG3-F1
#
_entry.id   AF-A0A2T4ABG3-F1
#
_cell.length_a   1.000
_cell.length_b   1.000
_cell.length_c   1.000
_cell.angle_alpha   90.00
_cell.angle_beta   90.00
_cell.angle_gamma   90.00
#
_symmetry.space_group_name_H-M   'P 1'
#
loop_
_entity.id
_entity.type
_entity.pdbx_description
1 polymer ?
#
loop_
_entity_poly.entity_id
_entity_poly.type
_entity_poly.pdbx_seq_one_letter_code
_entity_poly.pdbx_strand_id
1 'polypeptide(L)'
;MDCTSSDGNSEKSLEWFPGTPQQEKQFRKWIEEADEPLCLEDVEEWLVANANNLLEGDDGGIDLEQLSNNIARDFQRKISPTAIIRLPGYGCPLDFRYVGFWPVISTNDGIRWYTTPLWSRELCMIKVIEEITNKPGWCDDVRHAHIAAKWKKEILGLDWSKYLSYADFTPSMADLCIDELKLKADLYEKTGLIPVLDSAACVIKSDKLVPDALKRELSLGRQKLFQSMTDSDKPRDEFTIDLIDPFTCPLMYRRSRILPDRSIDLTNCLEACGKGDILLSPSDPKKRSQRYNMLDPSFQWLPCDVIVDETGKAKINSYINNLHPIEHADLYTTIEKFINLALPALDVIYRWPFEFDHPRIDSHDISYDCKVPEICADRECSCLNIPAEKCKTLAA
;
A
#
# COMPACT_ATOMS: atom_id res chain seq x y z
N MET A 1 -18.02 2.71 -1.06
CA MET A 1 -18.77 1.84 -0.13
C MET A 1 -19.32 2.73 0.96
N ASP A 2 -20.61 3.00 0.91
CA ASP A 2 -21.32 3.79 1.91
C ASP A 2 -21.35 3.03 3.23
N CYS A 3 -20.47 3.41 4.17
CA CYS A 3 -20.71 3.14 5.58
C CYS A 3 -21.63 4.21 6.15
N THR A 4 -22.84 4.32 5.59
CA THR A 4 -23.97 4.89 6.34
C THR A 4 -24.47 3.78 7.26
N SER A 5 -23.79 3.58 8.39
CA SER A 5 -24.38 2.80 9.47
C SER A 5 -25.62 3.56 9.95
N SER A 6 -26.78 2.98 9.74
CA SER A 6 -28.06 3.46 10.25
C SER A 6 -28.09 3.31 11.77
N ASP A 7 -27.35 4.14 12.50
CA ASP A 7 -27.44 4.22 13.96
C ASP A 7 -28.37 5.38 14.35
N GLY A 8 -29.64 5.24 13.96
CA GLY A 8 -30.75 5.96 14.56
C GLY A 8 -31.08 5.35 15.92
N ASN A 9 -30.31 5.68 16.96
CA ASN A 9 -30.78 5.62 18.34
C ASN A 9 -29.90 6.47 19.26
N SER A 10 -30.34 7.69 19.51
CA SER A 10 -30.03 8.40 20.75
C SER A 10 -30.54 7.56 21.91
N GLU A 11 -29.72 7.31 22.93
CA GLU A 11 -30.02 6.51 24.15
C GLU A 11 -29.82 4.98 24.09
N LYS A 12 -28.71 4.50 23.53
CA LYS A 12 -28.03 3.34 24.15
C LYS A 12 -26.78 3.84 24.87
N SER A 13 -26.83 3.86 26.20
CA SER A 13 -25.63 3.91 27.03
C SER A 13 -24.72 2.77 26.58
N LEU A 14 -23.63 3.13 25.91
CA LEU A 14 -22.76 2.19 25.21
C LEU A 14 -22.21 1.11 26.17
N GLU A 15 -22.49 -0.15 25.89
CA GLU A 15 -21.78 -1.35 26.36
C GLU A 15 -20.46 -1.48 25.58
N TRP A 16 -19.52 -0.55 25.74
CA TRP A 16 -18.28 -0.54 24.95
C TRP A 16 -17.01 -0.73 25.78
N PHE A 17 -17.12 -0.75 27.11
CA PHE A 17 -16.01 -1.00 28.01
C PHE A 17 -16.31 -2.27 28.83
N PRO A 18 -15.53 -3.37 28.66
CA PRO A 18 -15.84 -4.68 29.24
C PRO A 18 -15.39 -4.85 30.71
N GLY A 19 -15.02 -3.77 31.41
CA GLY A 19 -14.58 -3.81 32.80
C GLY A 19 -15.70 -3.69 33.83
N THR A 20 -15.32 -3.63 35.12
CA THR A 20 -16.29 -3.39 36.20
C THR A 20 -16.92 -2.00 36.10
N PRO A 21 -18.13 -1.77 36.66
CA PRO A 21 -18.77 -0.44 36.64
C PRO A 21 -17.92 0.68 37.24
N GLN A 22 -17.03 0.36 38.19
CA GLN A 22 -16.09 1.32 38.78
C GLN A 22 -14.97 1.69 37.80
N GLN A 23 -14.39 0.69 37.12
CA GLN A 23 -13.38 0.91 36.08
C GLN A 23 -13.98 1.69 34.91
N GLU A 24 -15.19 1.35 34.47
CA GLU A 24 -15.90 2.09 33.42
C GLU A 24 -16.06 3.57 33.79
N LYS A 25 -16.49 3.85 35.03
CA LYS A 25 -16.66 5.23 35.49
C LYS A 25 -15.34 6.00 35.53
N GLN A 26 -14.26 5.38 35.97
CA GLN A 26 -12.93 5.99 35.95
C GLN A 26 -12.44 6.24 34.51
N PHE A 27 -12.68 5.28 33.63
CA PHE A 27 -12.32 5.36 32.22
C PHE A 27 -13.04 6.50 31.51
N ARG A 28 -14.37 6.61 31.69
CA ARG A 28 -15.18 7.70 31.13
C ARG A 28 -14.70 9.07 31.59
N LYS A 29 -14.42 9.20 32.89
CA LYS A 29 -13.91 10.46 33.45
C LYS A 29 -12.57 10.85 32.81
N TRP A 30 -11.66 9.90 32.65
CA TRP A 30 -10.36 10.13 32.01
C TRP A 30 -10.51 10.62 30.56
N ILE A 31 -11.45 10.05 29.80
CA ILE A 31 -11.74 10.48 28.42
C ILE A 31 -12.39 11.87 28.38
N GLU A 32 -13.32 12.17 29.29
CA GLU A 32 -13.99 13.47 29.34
C GLU A 32 -13.03 14.63 29.66
N GLU A 33 -12.06 14.36 30.54
CA GLU A 33 -10.98 15.28 30.94
C GLU A 33 -9.89 15.44 29.87
N ALA A 34 -9.88 14.63 28.81
CA ALA A 34 -8.92 14.77 27.73
C ALA A 34 -9.21 16.00 26.86
N ASP A 35 -8.21 16.87 26.74
CA ASP A 35 -8.21 18.06 25.88
C ASP A 35 -7.69 17.77 24.47
N GLU A 36 -7.03 16.63 24.27
CA GLU A 36 -6.47 16.16 23.00
C GLU A 36 -7.03 14.77 22.64
N PRO A 37 -7.04 14.39 21.35
CA PRO A 37 -7.44 13.04 20.94
C PRO A 37 -6.54 11.97 21.58
N LEU A 38 -7.14 10.98 22.24
CA LEU A 38 -6.46 9.82 22.83
C LEU A 38 -6.14 8.77 21.74
N CYS A 39 -4.96 8.18 21.78
CA CYS A 39 -4.53 7.12 20.86
C CYS A 39 -4.64 5.71 21.47
N LEU A 40 -4.39 4.66 20.69
CA LEU A 40 -4.46 3.27 21.13
C LEU A 40 -3.52 2.96 22.31
N GLU A 41 -2.32 3.53 22.30
CA GLU A 41 -1.31 3.34 23.35
C GLU A 41 -1.73 4.02 24.67
N ASP A 42 -2.36 5.21 24.63
CA ASP A 42 -2.89 5.85 25.84
C ASP A 42 -3.94 4.96 26.53
N VAL A 43 -4.74 4.28 25.70
CA VAL A 43 -5.77 3.35 26.16
C VAL A 43 -5.15 2.09 26.75
N GLU A 44 -4.13 1.54 26.09
CA GLU A 44 -3.37 0.39 26.57
C GLU A 44 -2.69 0.71 27.91
N GLU A 45 -1.99 1.84 28.03
CA GLU A 45 -1.34 2.27 29.29
C GLU A 45 -2.36 2.45 30.42
N TRP A 46 -3.50 3.07 30.12
CA TRP A 46 -4.56 3.23 31.10
C TRP A 46 -5.09 1.86 31.56
N LEU A 47 -5.28 0.92 30.62
CA LEU A 47 -5.74 -0.44 30.91
C LEU A 47 -4.70 -1.21 31.73
N VAL A 48 -3.41 -1.16 31.40
CA VAL A 48 -2.34 -1.78 32.19
C VAL A 48 -2.35 -1.25 33.62
N ALA A 49 -2.53 0.06 33.81
CA ALA A 49 -2.50 0.69 35.13
C ALA A 49 -3.77 0.44 35.97
N ASN A 50 -4.95 0.34 35.34
CA ASN A 50 -6.24 0.40 36.06
C ASN A 50 -7.14 -0.83 35.82
N ALA A 51 -6.85 -1.64 34.81
CA ALA A 51 -7.67 -2.77 34.38
C ALA A 51 -6.87 -3.87 33.66
N ASN A 52 -5.66 -4.20 34.14
CA ASN A 52 -4.74 -5.14 33.49
C ASN A 52 -5.37 -6.53 33.24
N ASN A 53 -6.31 -6.91 34.11
CA ASN A 53 -7.07 -8.15 34.00
C ASN A 53 -7.91 -8.26 32.71
N LEU A 54 -8.16 -7.15 32.01
CA LEU A 54 -8.87 -7.13 30.71
C LEU A 54 -7.96 -7.39 29.51
N LEU A 55 -6.63 -7.33 29.70
CA LEU A 55 -5.63 -7.56 28.65
C LEU A 55 -5.22 -9.04 28.54
N GLU A 56 -5.31 -9.80 29.64
CA GLU A 56 -4.72 -11.15 29.78
C GLU A 56 -5.75 -12.29 29.95
N GLY A 57 -7.04 -12.06 29.65
CA GLY A 57 -8.11 -13.02 29.96
C GLY A 57 -8.24 -14.23 29.02
N ASP A 58 -8.53 -15.42 29.60
CA ASP A 58 -8.76 -16.70 28.89
C ASP A 58 -10.00 -16.70 27.95
N ASP A 59 -10.90 -15.72 28.07
CA ASP A 59 -12.14 -15.59 27.28
C ASP A 59 -12.00 -14.65 26.06
N GLY A 60 -10.77 -14.31 25.67
CA GLY A 60 -10.48 -13.31 24.64
C GLY A 60 -10.32 -11.92 25.26
N GLY A 61 -9.10 -11.40 25.22
CA GLY A 61 -8.78 -10.06 25.71
C GLY A 61 -9.59 -8.97 25.01
N ILE A 62 -9.63 -7.79 25.63
CA ILE A 62 -10.28 -6.61 25.05
C ILE A 62 -9.69 -6.28 23.67
N ASP A 63 -10.56 -6.02 22.69
CA ASP A 63 -10.15 -5.50 21.39
C ASP A 63 -9.73 -4.02 21.55
N LEU A 64 -8.44 -3.82 21.77
CA LEU A 64 -7.82 -2.50 21.96
C LEU A 64 -8.04 -1.56 20.78
N GLU A 65 -8.04 -2.10 19.56
CA GLU A 65 -8.23 -1.32 18.34
C GLU A 65 -9.67 -0.83 18.24
N GLN A 66 -10.64 -1.71 18.49
CA GLN A 66 -12.05 -1.36 18.54
C GLN A 66 -12.35 -0.35 19.67
N LEU A 67 -11.73 -0.51 20.84
CA LEU A 67 -11.88 0.42 21.96
C LEU A 67 -11.31 1.80 21.63
N SER A 68 -10.09 1.86 21.09
CA SER A 68 -9.45 3.12 20.67
C SER A 68 -10.27 3.86 19.61
N ASN A 69 -10.80 3.12 18.62
CA ASN A 69 -11.68 3.66 17.60
C ASN A 69 -12.96 4.26 18.20
N ASN A 70 -13.54 3.64 19.24
CA ASN A 70 -14.73 4.18 19.92
C ASN A 70 -14.42 5.49 20.66
N ILE A 71 -13.24 5.63 21.27
CA ILE A 71 -12.82 6.88 21.94
C ILE A 71 -12.63 8.01 20.93
N ALA A 72 -11.93 7.73 19.83
CA ALA A 72 -11.73 8.71 18.75
C ALA A 72 -13.09 9.22 18.22
N ARG A 73 -14.09 8.33 18.12
CA ARG A 73 -15.46 8.69 17.74
C ARG A 73 -16.14 9.62 18.74
N ASP A 74 -16.06 9.32 20.03
CA ASP A 74 -16.70 10.14 21.07
C ASP A 74 -16.02 11.51 21.20
N PHE A 75 -14.68 11.55 21.09
CA PHE A 75 -13.93 12.80 21.03
C PHE A 75 -14.33 13.66 19.82
N GLN A 76 -14.48 13.05 18.65
CA GLN A 76 -14.93 13.75 17.43
C GLN A 76 -16.33 14.34 17.60
N ARG A 77 -17.26 13.61 18.23
CA ARG A 77 -18.62 14.11 18.52
C ARG A 77 -18.61 15.31 19.48
N LYS A 78 -17.68 15.36 20.43
CA LYS A 78 -17.47 16.51 21.34
C LYS A 78 -17.07 17.76 20.56
N ILE A 79 -16.19 17.62 19.56
CA ILE A 79 -15.64 18.75 18.79
C ILE A 79 -16.52 19.17 17.62
N SER A 80 -17.09 18.22 16.90
CA SER A 80 -17.98 18.47 15.76
C SER A 80 -19.23 17.60 15.89
N PRO A 81 -20.27 18.11 16.59
CA PRO A 81 -21.50 17.35 16.86
C PRO A 81 -22.26 16.93 15.58
N THR A 82 -22.04 17.63 14.48
CA THR A 82 -22.63 17.35 13.16
C THR A 82 -21.81 16.35 12.33
N ALA A 83 -20.69 15.84 12.86
CA ALA A 83 -19.83 14.91 12.15
C ALA A 83 -20.52 13.56 11.92
N ILE A 84 -20.82 13.28 10.66
CA ILE A 84 -21.27 11.96 10.19
C ILE A 84 -20.14 11.22 9.47
N ILE A 85 -19.15 11.93 8.93
CA ILE A 85 -18.00 11.35 8.22
C ILE A 85 -16.88 10.99 9.20
N ARG A 86 -16.19 9.88 8.92
CA ARG A 86 -14.99 9.45 9.63
C ARG A 86 -13.93 8.99 8.65
N LEU A 87 -12.72 9.53 8.81
CA LEU A 87 -11.57 9.30 7.94
C LEU A 87 -10.30 9.25 8.79
N PRO A 88 -9.21 8.62 8.33
CA PRO A 88 -7.92 8.66 9.02
C PRO A 88 -7.48 10.10 9.33
N GLY A 89 -7.30 10.42 10.61
CA GLY A 89 -7.00 11.77 11.10
C GLY A 89 -8.20 12.73 11.20
N TYR A 90 -9.44 12.22 11.06
CA TYR A 90 -10.70 12.91 11.35
C TYR A 90 -11.75 11.93 11.87
N GLY A 91 -11.91 11.84 13.20
CA GLY A 91 -12.79 10.86 13.85
C GLY A 91 -12.28 9.41 13.87
N CYS A 92 -11.19 9.12 13.14
CA CYS A 92 -10.37 7.92 13.29
C CYS A 92 -8.91 8.32 13.57
N PRO A 93 -8.12 7.47 14.26
CA PRO A 93 -6.67 7.64 14.36
C PRO A 93 -6.00 7.79 12.99
N LEU A 94 -4.82 8.42 12.94
CA LEU A 94 -4.11 8.64 11.67
C LEU A 94 -3.58 7.34 11.05
N ASP A 95 -3.26 6.37 11.90
CA ASP A 95 -2.84 5.01 11.57
C ASP A 95 -4.01 4.04 11.34
N PHE A 96 -5.25 4.54 11.30
CA PHE A 96 -6.43 3.74 11.02
C PHE A 96 -6.31 3.03 9.66
N ARG A 97 -6.49 1.71 9.68
CA ARG A 97 -6.48 0.87 8.48
C ARG A 97 -7.85 0.27 8.24
N TYR A 98 -8.30 0.34 6.99
CA TYR A 98 -9.48 -0.39 6.55
C TYR A 98 -9.20 -1.89 6.56
N VAL A 99 -10.21 -2.69 6.89
CA VAL A 99 -10.13 -4.15 6.85
C VAL A 99 -9.82 -4.61 5.41
N GLY A 100 -8.86 -5.53 5.27
CA GLY A 100 -8.40 -6.06 3.99
C GLY A 100 -6.97 -5.63 3.65
N PHE A 101 -6.33 -6.33 2.70
CA PHE A 101 -5.02 -5.94 2.21
C PHE A 101 -5.18 -4.90 1.11
N TRP A 102 -4.54 -3.75 1.30
CA TRP A 102 -4.32 -2.79 0.24
C TRP A 102 -2.84 -2.81 -0.10
N PRO A 103 -2.44 -2.71 -1.37
CA PRO A 103 -1.02 -2.58 -1.71
C PRO A 103 -0.49 -1.28 -1.12
N VAL A 104 0.01 -1.36 0.11
CA VAL A 104 0.65 -0.29 0.85
C VAL A 104 2.15 -0.50 0.81
N ILE A 105 2.92 0.59 0.86
CA ILE A 105 4.38 0.55 0.99
C ILE A 105 4.81 -0.11 2.32
N SER A 106 3.93 -0.16 3.32
CA SER A 106 4.19 -0.79 4.61
C SER A 106 3.81 -2.27 4.63
N THR A 107 4.50 -3.04 5.46
CA THR A 107 4.08 -4.40 5.82
C THR A 107 2.69 -4.41 6.47
N ASN A 108 2.03 -5.57 6.49
CA ASN A 108 0.69 -5.72 7.07
C ASN A 108 0.64 -5.30 8.56
N ASP A 109 1.76 -5.36 9.28
CA ASP A 109 1.87 -4.85 10.66
C ASP A 109 1.94 -3.31 10.74
N GLY A 110 2.25 -2.60 9.64
CA GLY A 110 2.35 -1.15 9.57
C GLY A 110 3.64 -0.58 10.16
N ILE A 111 4.57 -1.47 10.54
CA ILE A 111 5.73 -1.14 11.36
C ILE A 111 6.97 -0.90 10.49
N ARG A 112 7.04 -1.50 9.28
CA ARG A 112 8.28 -1.57 8.49
C ARG A 112 8.05 -1.44 6.98
N TRP A 113 9.11 -1.06 6.26
CA TRP A 113 9.16 -0.92 4.79
C TRP A 113 9.80 -2.12 4.09
N TYR A 114 10.18 -3.17 4.83
CA TYR A 114 10.82 -4.34 4.22
C TYR A 114 9.80 -5.45 4.00
N THR A 115 9.80 -6.00 2.79
CA THR A 115 9.14 -7.27 2.48
C THR A 115 9.96 -8.45 2.99
N THR A 116 9.37 -9.64 3.04
CA THR A 116 10.13 -10.89 3.23
C THR A 116 11.31 -10.91 2.26
N PRO A 117 12.56 -11.03 2.75
CA PRO A 117 13.73 -10.97 1.89
C PRO A 117 13.72 -12.15 0.92
N LEU A 118 13.95 -11.86 -0.36
CA LEU A 118 14.10 -12.88 -1.40
C LEU A 118 15.53 -13.41 -1.44
N TRP A 119 15.69 -14.67 -1.85
CA TRP A 119 17.02 -15.24 -2.06
C TRP A 119 17.73 -14.57 -3.23
N SER A 120 19.08 -14.49 -3.18
CA SER A 120 19.88 -13.96 -4.30
C SER A 120 19.54 -14.63 -5.64
N ARG A 121 19.25 -15.93 -5.61
CA ARG A 121 18.82 -16.70 -6.79
C ARG A 121 17.45 -16.27 -7.31
N GLU A 122 16.48 -16.03 -6.43
CA GLU A 122 15.15 -15.54 -6.81
C GLU A 122 15.22 -14.15 -7.44
N LEU A 123 16.03 -13.25 -6.87
CA LEU A 123 16.27 -11.92 -7.43
C LEU A 123 16.85 -12.00 -8.85
N CYS A 124 17.79 -12.93 -9.08
CA CYS A 124 18.33 -13.15 -10.42
C CYS A 124 17.27 -13.72 -11.38
N MET A 125 16.43 -14.65 -10.93
CA MET A 125 15.34 -15.19 -11.75
C MET A 125 14.32 -14.11 -12.11
N ILE A 126 13.89 -13.29 -11.14
CA ILE A 126 13.01 -12.14 -11.38
C ILE A 126 13.64 -11.20 -12.41
N LYS A 127 14.94 -10.93 -12.31
CA LYS A 127 15.66 -10.11 -13.29
C LYS A 127 15.61 -10.70 -14.70
N VAL A 128 15.77 -12.02 -14.85
CA VAL A 128 15.63 -12.69 -16.16
C VAL A 128 14.23 -12.52 -16.73
N ILE A 129 13.19 -12.76 -15.92
CA ILE A 129 11.79 -12.61 -16.35
C ILE A 129 11.52 -11.18 -16.80
N GLU A 130 11.96 -10.20 -16.02
CA GLU A 130 11.82 -8.78 -16.32
C GLU A 130 12.50 -8.39 -17.64
N GLU A 131 13.75 -8.80 -17.85
CA GLU A 131 14.51 -8.46 -19.06
C GLU A 131 13.96 -9.14 -20.31
N ILE A 132 13.47 -10.38 -20.20
CA ILE A 132 12.88 -11.08 -21.36
C ILE A 132 11.52 -10.49 -21.71
N THR A 133 10.66 -10.21 -20.72
CA THR A 133 9.32 -9.65 -20.96
C THR A 133 9.35 -8.23 -21.51
N ASN A 134 10.47 -7.50 -21.38
CA ASN A 134 10.68 -6.20 -22.01
C ASN A 134 11.07 -6.29 -23.50
N LYS A 135 11.40 -7.47 -24.04
CA LYS A 135 11.72 -7.65 -25.45
C LYS A 135 10.43 -7.67 -26.30
N PRO A 136 10.39 -7.00 -27.46
CA PRO A 136 9.24 -7.10 -28.35
C PRO A 136 9.08 -8.54 -28.86
N GLY A 137 7.85 -9.04 -28.92
CA GLY A 137 7.56 -10.39 -29.45
C GLY A 137 7.96 -11.56 -28.53
N TRP A 138 8.40 -11.28 -27.30
CA TRP A 138 8.89 -12.30 -26.37
C TRP A 138 7.92 -13.48 -26.16
N CYS A 139 6.61 -13.21 -26.18
CA CYS A 139 5.56 -14.21 -25.92
C CYS A 139 5.46 -15.28 -27.01
N ASP A 140 5.78 -14.93 -28.26
CA ASP A 140 5.85 -15.90 -29.36
C ASP A 140 7.24 -16.55 -29.42
N ASP A 141 8.28 -15.76 -29.17
CA ASP A 141 9.66 -16.20 -29.22
C ASP A 141 9.98 -17.30 -28.18
N VAL A 142 9.45 -17.20 -26.96
CA VAL A 142 9.70 -18.20 -25.90
C VAL A 142 9.22 -19.61 -26.27
N ARG A 143 8.22 -19.71 -27.15
CA ARG A 143 7.65 -20.99 -27.60
C ARG A 143 8.54 -21.69 -28.62
N HIS A 144 9.46 -20.96 -29.26
CA HIS A 144 10.40 -21.52 -30.20
C HIS A 144 11.61 -22.12 -29.46
N ALA A 145 11.75 -23.44 -29.50
CA ALA A 145 12.80 -24.17 -28.78
C ALA A 145 14.23 -23.65 -29.06
N HIS A 146 14.51 -23.22 -30.29
CA HIS A 146 15.83 -22.68 -30.64
C HIS A 146 16.11 -21.30 -30.03
N ILE A 147 15.08 -20.46 -29.83
CA ILE A 147 15.19 -19.14 -29.19
C ILE A 147 15.32 -19.32 -27.69
N ALA A 148 14.49 -20.16 -27.08
CA ALA A 148 14.58 -20.49 -25.66
C ALA A 148 15.97 -21.07 -25.29
N ALA A 149 16.51 -21.97 -26.13
CA ALA A 149 17.87 -22.50 -25.95
C ALA A 149 18.96 -21.42 -26.07
N LYS A 150 18.77 -20.46 -26.99
CA LYS A 150 19.67 -19.31 -27.13
C LYS A 150 19.63 -18.43 -25.88
N TRP A 151 18.45 -18.04 -25.40
CA TRP A 151 18.34 -17.25 -24.17
C TRP A 151 18.92 -17.97 -22.97
N LYS A 152 18.66 -19.28 -22.81
CA LYS A 152 19.29 -20.10 -21.76
C LYS A 152 20.82 -20.02 -21.82
N LYS A 153 21.42 -20.15 -23.01
CA LYS A 153 22.87 -20.03 -23.19
C LYS A 153 23.39 -18.63 -22.84
N GLU A 154 22.66 -17.59 -23.22
CA GLU A 154 23.02 -16.19 -22.91
C GLU A 154 22.97 -15.94 -21.40
N ILE A 155 21.87 -16.33 -20.73
CA ILE A 155 21.66 -16.21 -19.29
C ILE A 155 22.78 -16.90 -18.49
N LEU A 156 23.17 -18.12 -18.88
CA LEU A 156 24.25 -18.87 -18.24
C LEU A 156 25.65 -18.30 -18.53
N GLY A 157 25.79 -17.48 -19.57
CA GLY A 157 27.04 -16.79 -19.91
C GLY A 157 27.20 -15.43 -19.23
N LEU A 158 26.18 -14.94 -18.51
CA LEU A 158 26.24 -13.65 -17.82
C LEU A 158 27.10 -13.74 -16.56
N ASP A 159 27.82 -12.65 -16.30
CA ASP A 159 28.53 -12.44 -15.05
C ASP A 159 27.58 -11.88 -13.99
N TRP A 160 26.88 -12.79 -13.31
CA TRP A 160 25.87 -12.47 -12.29
C TRP A 160 26.44 -11.69 -11.10
N SER A 161 27.74 -11.80 -10.83
CA SER A 161 28.39 -11.07 -9.75
C SER A 161 28.34 -9.54 -9.92
N LYS A 162 28.16 -9.07 -11.16
CA LYS A 162 27.96 -7.65 -11.48
C LYS A 162 26.56 -7.14 -11.14
N TYR A 163 25.58 -8.05 -11.07
CA TYR A 163 24.20 -7.69 -10.72
C TYR A 163 24.00 -7.68 -9.20
N LEU A 164 24.45 -8.74 -8.51
CA LEU A 164 24.31 -8.88 -7.07
C LEU A 164 25.52 -9.62 -6.48
N SER A 165 25.95 -9.23 -5.28
CA SER A 165 27.03 -9.91 -4.58
C SER A 165 26.66 -11.37 -4.29
N TYR A 166 27.60 -12.28 -4.54
CA TYR A 166 27.40 -13.74 -4.40
C TYR A 166 26.25 -14.30 -5.24
N ALA A 167 25.83 -13.59 -6.29
CA ALA A 167 24.83 -14.08 -7.21
C ALA A 167 25.32 -15.36 -7.91
N ASP A 168 24.39 -16.29 -8.05
CA ASP A 168 24.57 -17.55 -8.72
C ASP A 168 23.34 -17.82 -9.60
N PHE A 169 23.57 -18.43 -10.76
CA PHE A 169 22.52 -18.77 -11.70
C PHE A 169 22.77 -20.12 -12.33
N THR A 170 21.96 -21.10 -11.98
CA THR A 170 22.15 -22.50 -12.39
C THR A 170 21.38 -22.83 -13.67
N PRO A 171 21.76 -23.91 -14.39
CA PRO A 171 20.98 -24.40 -15.53
C PRO A 171 19.52 -24.70 -15.19
N SER A 172 19.25 -25.22 -14.00
CA SER A 172 17.88 -25.52 -13.52
C SER A 172 17.06 -24.24 -13.32
N MET A 173 17.67 -23.17 -12.79
CA MET A 173 17.01 -21.86 -12.70
C MET A 173 16.66 -21.32 -14.08
N ALA A 174 17.53 -21.51 -15.07
CA ALA A 174 17.25 -21.08 -16.44
C ALA A 174 16.08 -21.85 -17.06
N ASP A 175 16.00 -23.17 -16.82
CA ASP A 175 14.87 -23.98 -17.27
C ASP A 175 13.56 -23.52 -16.62
N LEU A 176 13.56 -23.30 -15.30
CA LEU A 176 12.40 -22.77 -14.58
C LEU A 176 11.96 -21.40 -15.11
N CYS A 177 12.91 -20.47 -15.35
CA CYS A 177 12.58 -19.18 -15.94
C CYS A 177 11.92 -19.31 -17.32
N ILE A 178 12.41 -20.21 -18.17
CA ILE A 178 11.83 -20.44 -19.50
C ILE A 178 10.44 -21.04 -19.40
N ASP A 179 10.21 -21.99 -18.49
CA ASP A 179 8.89 -22.58 -18.29
C ASP A 179 7.90 -21.57 -17.69
N GLU A 180 8.34 -20.76 -16.73
CA GLU A 180 7.57 -19.64 -16.19
C GLU A 180 7.18 -18.63 -17.29
N LEU A 181 8.11 -18.28 -18.19
CA LEU A 181 7.84 -17.38 -19.31
C LEU A 181 6.80 -17.95 -20.28
N LYS A 182 6.80 -19.26 -20.54
CA LYS A 182 5.75 -19.88 -21.37
C LYS A 182 4.37 -19.75 -20.72
N LEU A 183 4.27 -19.98 -19.40
CA LEU A 183 3.01 -19.80 -18.67
C LEU A 183 2.54 -18.33 -18.71
N LYS A 184 3.47 -17.38 -18.51
CA LYS A 184 3.18 -15.96 -18.62
C LYS A 184 2.79 -15.56 -20.05
N ALA A 185 3.37 -16.17 -21.08
CA ALA A 185 2.99 -15.93 -22.47
C ALA A 185 1.54 -16.37 -22.74
N ASP A 186 1.13 -17.53 -22.23
CA ASP A 186 -0.25 -18.01 -22.34
C ASP A 186 -1.23 -17.11 -21.59
N LEU A 187 -0.83 -16.61 -20.41
CA LEU A 187 -1.62 -15.63 -19.66
C LEU A 187 -1.76 -14.31 -20.46
N TYR A 188 -0.67 -13.79 -21.00
CA TYR A 188 -0.66 -12.55 -21.78
C TYR A 188 -1.49 -12.64 -23.05
N GLU A 189 -1.49 -13.80 -23.70
CA GLU A 189 -2.31 -14.02 -24.88
C GLU A 189 -3.81 -13.97 -24.55
N LYS A 190 -4.21 -14.54 -23.40
CA LYS A 190 -5.61 -14.59 -22.96
C LYS A 190 -6.11 -13.27 -22.40
N THR A 191 -5.30 -12.58 -21.60
CA THR A 191 -5.75 -11.42 -20.80
C THR A 191 -5.16 -10.10 -21.28
N GLY A 192 -4.05 -10.14 -22.01
CA GLY A 192 -3.24 -8.96 -22.29
C GLY A 192 -2.48 -8.43 -21.06
N LEU A 193 -2.44 -9.16 -19.94
CA LEU A 193 -1.76 -8.75 -18.71
C LEU A 193 -0.62 -9.72 -18.37
N ILE A 194 0.50 -9.19 -17.88
CA ILE A 194 1.66 -9.98 -17.44
C ILE A 194 2.06 -9.55 -16.03
N PRO A 195 1.95 -10.42 -15.02
CA PRO A 195 2.59 -10.17 -13.73
C PRO A 195 4.11 -10.35 -13.86
N VAL A 196 4.86 -9.41 -13.30
CA VAL A 196 6.31 -9.43 -13.16
C VAL A 196 6.70 -8.94 -11.77
N LEU A 197 7.98 -9.08 -11.42
CA LEU A 197 8.51 -8.73 -10.09
C LEU A 197 7.75 -9.45 -8.96
N ASP A 198 7.32 -10.67 -9.24
CA ASP A 198 6.52 -11.51 -8.36
C ASP A 198 7.26 -11.75 -7.02
N SER A 199 6.77 -11.11 -5.97
CA SER A 199 7.23 -11.19 -4.58
C SER A 199 5.98 -11.14 -3.68
N ALA A 200 6.04 -10.44 -2.53
CA ALA A 200 4.87 -10.20 -1.67
C ALA A 200 3.72 -9.46 -2.39
N ALA A 201 4.03 -8.77 -3.48
CA ALA A 201 3.08 -8.23 -4.45
C ALA A 201 3.63 -8.50 -5.86
N CYS A 202 2.95 -7.99 -6.89
CA CYS A 202 3.45 -7.99 -8.26
C CYS A 202 3.28 -6.63 -8.93
N VAL A 203 3.94 -6.48 -10.09
CA VAL A 203 3.69 -5.41 -11.05
C VAL A 203 3.02 -6.00 -12.27
N ILE A 204 1.91 -5.41 -12.72
CA ILE A 204 1.24 -5.83 -13.96
C ILE A 204 1.69 -4.96 -15.13
N LYS A 205 2.15 -5.60 -16.20
CA LYS A 205 2.47 -4.98 -17.48
C LYS A 205 1.44 -5.31 -18.55
N SER A 206 1.26 -4.39 -19.49
CA SER A 206 0.46 -4.63 -20.69
C SER A 206 0.79 -3.63 -21.80
N ASP A 207 1.05 -4.14 -23.01
CA ASP A 207 1.13 -3.30 -24.22
C ASP A 207 -0.22 -3.15 -24.92
N LYS A 208 -1.23 -3.96 -24.53
CA LYS A 208 -2.54 -4.07 -25.19
C LYS A 208 -3.66 -3.36 -24.45
N LEU A 209 -3.48 -3.09 -23.15
CA LEU A 209 -4.55 -2.60 -22.28
C LEU A 209 -5.09 -1.23 -22.69
N VAL A 210 -4.21 -0.33 -23.09
CA VAL A 210 -4.55 1.06 -23.42
C VAL A 210 -4.50 1.25 -24.94
N PRO A 211 -5.65 1.44 -25.62
CA PRO A 211 -5.68 1.70 -27.06
C PRO A 211 -4.99 3.02 -27.43
N ASP A 212 -4.42 3.09 -28.63
CA ASP A 212 -3.72 4.31 -29.09
C ASP A 212 -4.61 5.55 -29.17
N ALA A 213 -5.92 5.36 -29.42
CA ALA A 213 -6.89 6.45 -29.35
C ALA A 213 -6.92 7.08 -27.95
N LEU A 214 -6.97 6.26 -26.89
CA LEU A 214 -6.98 6.73 -25.51
C LEU A 214 -5.64 7.36 -25.12
N LYS A 215 -4.51 6.82 -25.59
CA LYS A 215 -3.18 7.45 -25.39
C LYS A 215 -3.14 8.88 -25.99
N ARG A 216 -3.74 9.07 -27.17
CA ARG A 216 -3.86 10.40 -27.79
C ARG A 216 -4.79 11.32 -27.00
N GLU A 217 -5.95 10.81 -26.52
CA GLU A 217 -6.85 11.58 -25.66
C GLU A 217 -6.14 12.06 -24.38
N LEU A 218 -5.41 11.17 -23.69
CA LEU A 218 -4.59 11.50 -22.52
C LEU A 218 -3.51 12.54 -22.85
N SER A 219 -2.83 12.40 -23.98
CA SER A 219 -1.78 13.34 -24.42
C SER A 219 -2.35 14.73 -24.71
N LEU A 220 -3.52 14.81 -25.35
CA LEU A 220 -4.22 16.07 -25.62
C LEU A 220 -4.72 16.71 -24.33
N GLY A 221 -5.30 15.93 -23.42
CA GLY A 221 -5.73 16.42 -22.10
C GLY A 221 -4.56 16.96 -21.28
N ARG A 222 -3.43 16.26 -21.27
CA ARG A 222 -2.17 16.72 -20.68
C ARG A 222 -1.73 18.06 -21.28
N GLN A 223 -1.76 18.20 -22.61
CA GLN A 223 -1.36 19.44 -23.28
C GLN A 223 -2.29 20.61 -22.90
N LYS A 224 -3.60 20.40 -22.87
CA LYS A 224 -4.57 21.42 -22.46
C LYS A 224 -4.35 21.87 -21.02
N LEU A 225 -4.14 20.92 -20.10
CA LEU A 225 -3.84 21.21 -18.69
C LEU A 225 -2.55 22.01 -18.55
N PHE A 226 -1.49 21.65 -19.27
CA PHE A 226 -0.24 22.41 -19.25
C PHE A 226 -0.41 23.85 -19.79
N GLN A 227 -1.28 24.06 -20.78
CA GLN A 227 -1.56 25.37 -21.36
C GLN A 227 -2.41 26.27 -20.46
N SER A 228 -3.27 25.71 -19.61
CA SER A 228 -4.09 26.48 -18.66
C SER A 228 -3.32 26.91 -17.40
N MET A 229 -2.21 26.24 -17.09
CA MET A 229 -1.37 26.57 -15.92
C MET A 229 -0.69 27.93 -16.03
N THR A 230 -0.55 28.61 -14.89
CA THR A 230 0.27 29.81 -14.78
C THR A 230 1.76 29.46 -14.85
N ASP A 231 2.62 30.41 -15.20
CA ASP A 231 4.06 30.16 -15.29
C ASP A 231 4.71 29.79 -13.94
N SER A 232 4.09 30.13 -12.81
CA SER A 232 4.56 29.70 -11.48
C SER A 232 4.24 28.25 -11.17
N ASP A 233 3.14 27.72 -11.74
CA ASP A 233 2.60 26.40 -11.46
C ASP A 233 3.08 25.35 -12.48
N LYS A 234 3.65 25.78 -13.61
CA LYS A 234 4.27 24.87 -14.57
C LYS A 234 5.49 24.19 -13.94
N PRO A 235 5.67 22.87 -14.15
CA PRO A 235 6.87 22.19 -13.73
C PRO A 235 8.09 22.86 -14.35
N ARG A 236 9.05 23.25 -13.49
CA ARG A 236 10.23 24.05 -13.91
C ARG A 236 11.39 23.20 -14.41
N ASP A 237 11.35 21.90 -14.12
CA ASP A 237 12.44 20.97 -14.39
C ASP A 237 12.00 19.92 -15.41
N GLU A 238 12.96 19.42 -16.20
CA GLU A 238 12.77 18.31 -17.13
C GLU A 238 12.42 17.01 -16.40
N PHE A 239 12.73 16.92 -15.10
CA PHE A 239 12.54 15.76 -14.25
C PHE A 239 11.23 15.76 -13.43
N THR A 240 10.53 16.89 -13.29
CA THR A 240 9.21 16.93 -12.63
C THR A 240 8.12 16.89 -13.70
N ILE A 241 7.63 15.70 -14.01
CA ILE A 241 6.72 15.44 -15.16
C ILE A 241 5.23 15.56 -14.76
N ASP A 242 4.94 15.61 -13.46
CA ASP A 242 3.58 15.49 -12.94
C ASP A 242 2.83 16.82 -13.04
N LEU A 243 1.92 16.92 -14.02
CA LEU A 243 0.97 18.04 -14.10
C LEU A 243 -0.07 18.00 -12.97
N ILE A 244 -0.25 16.82 -12.37
CA ILE A 244 -1.13 16.61 -11.23
C ILE A 244 -0.23 16.14 -10.10
N ASP A 245 0.29 17.10 -9.33
CA ASP A 245 1.17 16.83 -8.19
C ASP A 245 0.36 16.80 -6.88
N PRO A 246 0.31 15.65 -6.17
CA PRO A 246 -0.36 15.55 -4.87
C PRO A 246 0.08 16.58 -3.82
N PHE A 247 1.28 17.16 -3.95
CA PHE A 247 1.82 18.20 -3.07
C PHE A 247 1.44 19.63 -3.42
N THR A 248 0.82 19.91 -4.57
CA THR A 248 0.42 21.31 -4.88
C THR A 248 -0.69 21.79 -3.94
N CYS A 249 -1.67 20.92 -3.64
CA CYS A 249 -2.82 21.23 -2.78
C CYS A 249 -3.11 20.11 -1.77
N PRO A 250 -2.16 19.67 -0.94
CA PRO A 250 -2.40 18.65 0.06
C PRO A 250 -3.36 19.18 1.14
N LEU A 251 -4.02 18.26 1.83
CA LEU A 251 -4.69 18.59 3.07
C LEU A 251 -3.62 19.01 4.08
N MET A 252 -3.78 20.20 4.66
CA MET A 252 -2.91 20.72 5.71
C MET A 252 -3.73 20.87 6.98
N TYR A 253 -3.37 20.17 8.05
CA TYR A 253 -4.08 20.32 9.32
C TYR A 253 -3.95 21.75 9.86
N ARG A 254 -4.98 22.20 10.59
CA ARG A 254 -5.17 23.58 11.07
C ARG A 254 -5.35 24.65 9.99
N ARG A 255 -5.43 24.25 8.71
CA ARG A 255 -5.64 25.16 7.58
C ARG A 255 -6.77 24.69 6.66
N SER A 256 -6.72 23.44 6.23
CA SER A 256 -7.74 22.82 5.37
C SER A 256 -9.04 22.66 6.12
N ARG A 257 -10.14 22.69 5.35
CA ARG A 257 -11.50 22.56 5.89
C ARG A 257 -12.12 21.23 5.52
N ILE A 258 -13.01 20.74 6.37
CA ILE A 258 -13.82 19.55 6.14
C ILE A 258 -15.30 19.86 6.32
N LEU A 259 -16.15 19.22 5.52
CA LEU A 259 -17.59 19.23 5.72
C LEU A 259 -17.96 18.05 6.64
N PRO A 260 -18.32 18.30 7.91
CA PRO A 260 -18.58 17.24 8.87
C PRO A 260 -19.84 16.43 8.52
N ASP A 261 -20.82 17.10 7.91
CA ASP A 261 -22.20 16.67 7.75
C ASP A 261 -22.51 16.01 6.40
N ARG A 262 -21.57 16.03 5.43
CA ARG A 262 -21.81 15.51 4.07
C ARG A 262 -20.54 15.30 3.26
N SER A 263 -20.62 14.41 2.28
CA SER A 263 -19.63 14.27 1.20
C SER A 263 -19.96 15.19 0.04
N ILE A 264 -18.98 15.40 -0.85
CA ILE A 264 -19.11 16.21 -2.06
C ILE A 264 -18.76 15.37 -3.28
N ASP A 265 -19.32 15.75 -4.42
CA ASP A 265 -19.08 15.14 -5.72
C ASP A 265 -18.63 16.21 -6.75
N LEU A 266 -18.39 15.79 -7.99
CA LEU A 266 -18.01 16.69 -9.09
C LEU A 266 -19.03 17.79 -9.38
N THR A 267 -20.30 17.63 -9.00
CA THR A 267 -21.36 18.60 -9.29
C THR A 267 -21.43 19.71 -8.25
N ASN A 268 -21.12 19.39 -6.99
CA ASN A 268 -21.27 20.33 -5.86
C ASN A 268 -19.93 20.76 -5.23
N CYS A 269 -18.78 20.21 -5.68
CA CYS A 269 -17.47 20.51 -5.08
C CYS A 269 -17.09 21.99 -5.16
N LEU A 270 -17.41 22.68 -6.26
CA LEU A 270 -17.10 24.11 -6.42
C LEU A 270 -17.93 24.99 -5.48
N GLU A 271 -19.19 24.62 -5.25
CA GLU A 271 -20.06 25.34 -4.30
C GLU A 271 -19.65 25.09 -2.84
N ALA A 272 -18.95 23.98 -2.58
CA ALA A 272 -18.42 23.63 -1.27
C ALA A 272 -17.11 24.36 -0.93
N CYS A 273 -16.44 24.98 -1.90
CA CYS A 273 -15.17 25.68 -1.68
C CYS A 273 -15.27 26.72 -0.55
N GLY A 274 -14.34 26.64 0.40
CA GLY A 274 -14.24 27.56 1.54
C GLY A 274 -15.25 27.30 2.68
N LYS A 275 -16.19 26.35 2.53
CA LYS A 275 -17.13 25.95 3.58
C LYS A 275 -16.51 24.89 4.50
N GLY A 276 -17.19 24.60 5.61
CA GLY A 276 -16.79 23.57 6.57
C GLY A 276 -15.89 24.07 7.70
N ASP A 277 -15.59 23.15 8.61
CA ASP A 277 -14.82 23.40 9.82
C ASP A 277 -13.32 23.27 9.53
N ILE A 278 -12.49 24.04 10.24
CA ILE A 278 -11.04 23.87 10.15
C ILE A 278 -10.67 22.54 10.80
N LEU A 279 -9.97 21.70 10.06
CA LEU A 279 -9.47 20.42 10.57
C LEU A 279 -8.43 20.66 11.66
N LEU A 280 -8.62 20.03 12.82
CA LEU A 280 -7.61 20.02 13.88
C LEU A 280 -6.53 19.00 13.55
N SER A 281 -5.33 19.20 14.11
CA SER A 281 -4.26 18.20 13.99
C SER A 281 -4.67 16.92 14.71
N PRO A 282 -4.49 15.74 14.09
CA PRO A 282 -4.62 14.47 14.78
C PRO A 282 -3.50 14.32 15.81
N SER A 283 -3.66 13.36 16.71
CA SER A 283 -2.56 12.92 17.56
C SER A 283 -1.40 12.44 16.69
N ASP A 284 -0.17 12.82 17.06
CA ASP A 284 1.03 12.45 16.30
C ASP A 284 1.46 11.03 16.69
N PRO A 285 1.34 10.04 15.79
CA PRO A 285 1.70 8.66 16.09
C PRO A 285 3.21 8.51 16.37
N LYS A 286 4.07 9.46 15.93
CA LYS A 286 5.52 9.42 16.17
C LYS A 286 5.92 9.78 17.60
N LYS A 287 5.10 10.53 18.34
CA LYS A 287 5.45 10.99 19.69
C LYS A 287 5.51 9.87 20.72
N ARG A 288 4.95 8.70 20.41
CA ARG A 288 4.67 7.67 21.41
C ARG A 288 5.15 6.27 21.00
N SER A 289 5.45 6.06 19.71
CA SER A 289 5.98 4.80 19.19
C SER A 289 6.88 4.96 17.97
N GLN A 290 8.06 4.32 17.98
CA GLN A 290 8.94 4.25 16.79
C GLN A 290 8.33 3.42 15.64
N ARG A 291 7.20 2.74 15.89
CA ARG A 291 6.53 1.88 14.90
C ARG A 291 5.90 2.68 13.75
N TYR A 292 5.61 3.97 13.94
CA TYR A 292 4.85 4.80 12.98
C TYR A 292 5.63 5.99 12.43
N ASN A 293 6.94 5.82 12.19
CA ASN A 293 7.80 6.87 11.65
C ASN A 293 7.42 7.35 10.22
N MET A 294 6.46 6.69 9.56
CA MET A 294 6.07 6.95 8.17
C MET A 294 4.86 7.90 8.04
N LEU A 295 4.16 8.24 9.12
CA LEU A 295 3.00 9.13 9.08
C LEU A 295 3.37 10.56 9.45
N ASP A 296 2.75 11.54 8.80
CA ASP A 296 2.92 12.97 9.13
C ASP A 296 1.60 13.56 9.62
N PRO A 297 1.52 14.04 10.88
CA PRO A 297 0.30 14.64 11.43
C PRO A 297 0.06 16.09 10.95
N SER A 298 0.90 16.61 10.05
CA SER A 298 0.82 17.98 9.54
C SER A 298 0.08 18.06 8.21
N PHE A 299 0.13 17.01 7.39
CA PHE A 299 -0.52 17.00 6.08
C PHE A 299 -0.86 15.60 5.57
N GLN A 300 -1.77 15.52 4.60
CA GLN A 300 -2.09 14.31 3.84
C GLN A 300 -2.28 14.64 2.36
N TRP A 301 -1.90 13.71 1.47
CA TRP A 301 -2.38 13.74 0.09
C TRP A 301 -3.83 13.27 0.04
N LEU A 302 -4.66 13.97 -0.74
CA LEU A 302 -6.07 13.61 -0.89
C LEU A 302 -6.26 12.71 -2.11
N PRO A 303 -6.90 11.53 -1.95
CA PRO A 303 -7.28 10.71 -3.08
C PRO A 303 -8.45 11.34 -3.85
N CYS A 304 -8.67 10.83 -5.06
CA CYS A 304 -9.92 11.04 -5.79
C CYS A 304 -10.79 9.79 -5.60
N ASP A 305 -12.06 10.00 -5.25
CA ASP A 305 -13.01 8.92 -5.00
C ASP A 305 -13.51 8.36 -6.32
N VAL A 306 -13.46 7.04 -6.44
CA VAL A 306 -13.97 6.29 -7.59
C VAL A 306 -15.03 5.33 -7.09
N ILE A 307 -16.23 5.41 -7.67
CA ILE A 307 -17.33 4.48 -7.40
C ILE A 307 -17.29 3.39 -8.46
N VAL A 308 -17.25 2.14 -8.02
CA VAL A 308 -17.45 0.98 -8.89
C VAL A 308 -18.88 0.50 -8.70
N ASP A 309 -19.67 0.48 -9.77
CA ASP A 309 -21.06 0.03 -9.73
C ASP A 309 -21.16 -1.52 -9.73
N GLU A 310 -22.39 -2.03 -9.60
CA GLU A 310 -22.68 -3.48 -9.59
C GLU A 310 -22.27 -4.20 -10.88
N THR A 311 -22.06 -3.46 -11.99
CA THR A 311 -21.60 -4.01 -13.26
C THR A 311 -20.07 -4.07 -13.37
N GLY A 312 -19.37 -3.57 -12.36
CA GLY A 312 -17.91 -3.47 -12.35
C GLY A 312 -17.37 -2.23 -13.08
N LYS A 313 -18.23 -1.24 -13.37
CA LYS A 313 -17.82 -0.01 -14.05
C LYS A 313 -17.41 1.05 -13.04
N ALA A 314 -16.20 1.59 -13.19
CA ALA A 314 -15.71 2.69 -12.40
C ALA A 314 -16.19 4.04 -12.93
N LYS A 315 -16.56 4.94 -12.01
CA LYS A 315 -16.87 6.34 -12.28
C LYS A 315 -16.18 7.24 -11.26
N ILE A 316 -15.56 8.32 -11.75
CA ILE A 316 -14.99 9.32 -10.84
C ILE A 316 -16.13 10.08 -10.14
N ASN A 317 -16.07 10.15 -8.81
CA ASN A 317 -17.09 10.77 -7.98
C ASN A 317 -16.65 12.13 -7.42
N SER A 318 -15.43 12.23 -6.89
CA SER A 318 -14.90 13.48 -6.33
C SER A 318 -13.88 14.13 -7.26
N TYR A 319 -13.51 15.38 -6.97
CA TYR A 319 -12.54 16.11 -7.78
C TYR A 319 -11.15 15.45 -7.69
N ILE A 320 -10.40 15.49 -8.78
CA ILE A 320 -8.96 15.19 -8.80
C ILE A 320 -8.25 16.46 -8.38
N ASN A 321 -7.35 16.34 -7.41
CA ASN A 321 -6.60 17.49 -6.90
C ASN A 321 -5.85 18.22 -8.03
N ASN A 322 -5.88 19.55 -8.02
CA ASN A 322 -5.32 20.41 -9.09
C ASN A 322 -5.92 20.23 -10.50
N LEU A 323 -7.06 19.54 -10.65
CA LEU A 323 -7.74 19.39 -11.93
C LEU A 323 -9.16 19.99 -11.86
N HIS A 324 -9.35 21.15 -12.49
CA HIS A 324 -10.63 21.85 -12.46
C HIS A 324 -11.76 21.01 -13.12
N PRO A 325 -12.88 20.71 -12.41
CA PRO A 325 -13.90 19.76 -12.86
C PRO A 325 -14.70 20.22 -14.10
N ILE A 326 -14.84 21.53 -14.31
CA ILE A 326 -15.53 22.09 -15.49
C ILE A 326 -14.57 22.31 -16.67
N GLU A 327 -13.48 23.06 -16.46
CA GLU A 327 -12.51 23.39 -17.53
C GLU A 327 -11.82 22.16 -18.14
N HIS A 328 -11.66 21.09 -17.36
CA HIS A 328 -11.00 19.85 -17.77
C HIS A 328 -11.93 18.63 -17.73
N ALA A 329 -13.24 18.83 -17.91
CA ALA A 329 -14.24 17.76 -17.87
C ALA A 329 -13.94 16.60 -18.86
N ASP A 330 -13.32 16.90 -20.00
CA ASP A 330 -12.88 15.90 -20.97
C ASP A 330 -11.76 15.01 -20.43
N LEU A 331 -10.83 15.57 -19.66
CA LEU A 331 -9.76 14.81 -19.01
C LEU A 331 -10.30 13.89 -17.91
N TYR A 332 -11.30 14.32 -17.13
CA TYR A 332 -12.00 13.42 -16.18
C TYR A 332 -12.58 12.19 -16.89
N THR A 333 -13.30 12.41 -18.01
CA THR A 333 -13.87 11.32 -18.82
C THR A 333 -12.77 10.40 -19.35
N THR A 334 -11.62 10.96 -19.75
CA THR A 334 -10.48 10.21 -20.28
C THR A 334 -9.81 9.35 -19.21
N ILE A 335 -9.60 9.91 -18.01
CA ILE A 335 -9.04 9.19 -16.85
C ILE A 335 -9.99 8.08 -16.42
N GLU A 336 -11.30 8.33 -16.41
CA GLU A 336 -12.31 7.31 -16.10
C GLU A 336 -12.24 6.12 -17.06
N LYS A 337 -12.10 6.36 -18.38
CA LYS A 337 -11.87 5.27 -19.36
C LYS A 337 -10.62 4.47 -19.03
N PHE A 338 -9.53 5.13 -18.65
CA PHE A 338 -8.29 4.47 -18.27
C PHE A 338 -8.46 3.63 -17.00
N ILE A 339 -9.10 4.17 -15.95
CA ILE A 339 -9.38 3.44 -14.71
C ILE A 339 -10.16 2.15 -15.01
N ASN A 340 -11.22 2.24 -15.83
CA ASN A 340 -12.01 1.06 -16.22
C ASN A 340 -11.16 -0.01 -16.92
N LEU A 341 -10.21 0.38 -17.76
CA LEU A 341 -9.28 -0.56 -18.39
C LEU A 341 -8.27 -1.14 -17.39
N ALA A 342 -7.85 -0.37 -16.39
CA ALA A 342 -6.89 -0.80 -15.37
C ALA A 342 -7.48 -1.69 -14.28
N LEU A 343 -8.81 -1.68 -14.07
CA LEU A 343 -9.47 -2.45 -13.00
C LEU A 343 -9.08 -3.94 -12.95
N PRO A 344 -9.03 -4.70 -14.07
CA PRO A 344 -8.61 -6.10 -14.01
C PRO A 344 -7.17 -6.28 -13.56
N ALA A 345 -6.27 -5.36 -13.89
CA ALA A 345 -4.89 -5.40 -13.41
C ALA A 345 -4.81 -5.08 -11.90
N LEU A 346 -5.57 -4.09 -11.44
CA LEU A 346 -5.68 -3.76 -10.02
C LEU A 346 -6.29 -4.89 -9.19
N ASP A 347 -7.27 -5.60 -9.73
CA ASP A 347 -7.89 -6.77 -9.10
C ASP A 347 -6.87 -7.91 -8.90
N VAL A 348 -6.01 -8.17 -9.89
CA VAL A 348 -4.92 -9.16 -9.73
C VAL A 348 -3.94 -8.74 -8.63
N ILE A 349 -3.57 -7.46 -8.58
CA ILE A 349 -2.66 -6.93 -7.54
C ILE A 349 -3.30 -7.05 -6.15
N TYR A 350 -4.59 -6.72 -6.04
CA TYR A 350 -5.33 -6.80 -4.78
C TYR A 350 -5.42 -8.24 -4.25
N ARG A 351 -5.69 -9.21 -5.12
CA ARG A 351 -5.78 -10.63 -4.76
C ARG A 351 -4.42 -11.31 -4.56
N TRP A 352 -3.32 -10.66 -4.97
CA TRP A 352 -1.99 -11.25 -4.99
C TRP A 352 -1.57 -11.92 -3.68
N PRO A 353 -1.62 -11.25 -2.53
CA PRO A 353 -1.13 -11.84 -1.28
C PRO A 353 -2.00 -12.99 -0.76
N PHE A 354 -3.21 -13.15 -1.28
CA PHE A 354 -4.17 -14.15 -0.82
C PHE A 354 -4.25 -15.36 -1.74
N GLU A 355 -4.10 -15.14 -3.05
CA GLU A 355 -4.36 -16.16 -4.07
C GLU A 355 -3.12 -16.58 -4.85
N PHE A 356 -2.09 -15.73 -4.90
CA PHE A 356 -0.96 -15.89 -5.84
C PHE A 356 0.42 -15.83 -5.17
N ASP A 357 0.50 -15.70 -3.84
CA ASP A 357 1.77 -15.69 -3.13
C ASP A 357 2.49 -17.03 -3.30
N HIS A 358 3.68 -16.98 -3.92
CA HIS A 358 4.48 -18.17 -4.16
C HIS A 358 5.98 -17.83 -4.14
N PRO A 359 6.74 -18.31 -3.14
CA PRO A 359 8.20 -18.25 -3.23
C PRO A 359 8.68 -19.16 -4.37
N ARG A 360 9.60 -18.69 -5.21
CA ARG A 360 10.18 -19.52 -6.29
C ARG A 360 11.11 -20.58 -5.73
N ILE A 361 11.69 -20.31 -4.56
CA ILE A 361 12.59 -21.23 -3.86
C ILE A 361 12.08 -21.39 -2.43
N ASP A 362 11.65 -22.60 -2.11
CA ASP A 362 11.30 -22.97 -0.74
C ASP A 362 12.56 -23.08 0.13
N SER A 363 12.53 -22.44 1.30
CA SER A 363 13.63 -22.44 2.27
C SER A 363 13.71 -23.71 3.12
N HIS A 364 12.71 -24.59 3.08
CA HIS A 364 12.67 -25.77 3.94
C HIS A 364 13.73 -26.83 3.59
N ASP A 365 14.25 -26.84 2.35
CA ASP A 365 15.24 -27.82 1.86
C ASP A 365 16.63 -27.21 1.62
N ILE A 366 17.08 -26.31 2.51
CA ILE A 366 18.42 -25.72 2.41
C ILE A 366 19.43 -26.62 3.12
N SER A 367 20.36 -27.20 2.35
CA SER A 367 21.53 -27.89 2.87
C SER A 367 22.79 -27.04 2.74
N TYR A 368 23.61 -26.97 3.78
CA TYR A 368 24.91 -26.30 3.70
C TYR A 368 25.93 -27.18 2.98
N ASP A 369 26.51 -26.67 1.90
CA ASP A 369 27.68 -27.26 1.25
C ASP A 369 28.96 -26.90 2.04
N CYS A 370 29.28 -27.72 3.04
CA CYS A 370 30.40 -27.49 3.93
C CYS A 370 31.73 -27.55 3.17
N LYS A 371 32.45 -26.42 3.12
CA LYS A 371 33.78 -26.35 2.48
C LYS A 371 34.93 -26.85 3.35
N VAL A 372 34.66 -27.14 4.62
CA VAL A 372 35.62 -27.62 5.63
C VAL A 372 35.01 -28.75 6.47
N PRO A 373 34.59 -29.85 5.82
CA PRO A 373 33.88 -30.94 6.50
C PRO A 373 34.71 -31.56 7.62
N GLU A 374 36.03 -31.54 7.52
CA GLU A 374 36.95 -32.00 8.55
C GLU A 374 36.87 -31.20 9.85
N ILE A 375 36.51 -29.91 9.80
CA ILE A 375 36.33 -29.06 10.99
C ILE A 375 34.91 -29.18 11.53
N CYS A 376 33.93 -29.34 10.63
CA CYS A 376 32.52 -29.52 10.99
C CYS A 376 32.14 -30.99 11.24
N ALA A 377 33.10 -31.92 11.28
CA ALA A 377 32.81 -33.34 11.48
C ALA A 377 32.14 -33.60 12.85
N ASP A 378 32.57 -32.84 13.88
CA ASP A 378 32.09 -33.00 15.26
C ASP A 378 30.97 -32.00 15.64
N ARG A 379 30.57 -31.10 14.72
CA ARG A 379 29.53 -30.08 14.93
C ARG A 379 28.71 -29.90 13.66
N GLU A 380 27.39 -29.93 13.75
CA GLU A 380 26.52 -29.65 12.60
C GLU A 380 26.99 -28.39 11.85
N CYS A 381 27.15 -28.51 10.53
CA CYS A 381 27.62 -27.41 9.69
C CYS A 381 26.57 -26.29 9.74
N SER A 382 26.98 -25.13 10.25
CA SER A 382 26.12 -23.96 10.44
C SER A 382 26.82 -22.71 9.93
N CYS A 383 26.04 -21.73 9.46
CA CYS A 383 26.54 -20.39 9.10
C CYS A 383 27.19 -19.65 10.28
N LEU A 384 26.96 -20.11 11.52
CA LEU A 384 27.61 -19.59 12.73
C LEU A 384 29.03 -20.16 12.94
N ASN A 385 29.41 -21.24 12.24
CA ASN A 385 30.74 -21.84 12.33
C ASN A 385 31.75 -21.09 11.44
N ILE A 386 31.99 -19.82 11.76
CA ILE A 386 32.93 -18.96 11.01
C ILE A 386 34.35 -19.15 11.57
N PRO A 387 35.40 -19.32 10.73
CA PRO A 387 36.77 -19.36 11.20
C PRO A 387 37.13 -18.11 12.00
N ALA A 388 37.79 -18.26 13.15
CA ALA A 388 38.10 -17.16 14.09
C ALA A 388 38.83 -15.97 13.44
N GLU A 389 39.58 -16.21 12.36
CA GLU A 389 40.29 -15.19 11.59
C GLU A 389 39.35 -14.28 10.79
N LYS A 390 38.21 -14.79 10.31
CA LYS A 390 37.18 -14.01 9.58
C LYS A 390 36.23 -13.24 10.51
N CYS A 391 36.11 -13.62 11.79
CA CYS A 391 35.33 -12.83 12.76
C CYS A 391 35.94 -11.45 13.01
N LYS A 392 37.26 -11.29 12.87
CA LYS A 392 37.94 -9.99 13.11
C LYS A 392 37.64 -8.93 12.04
N THR A 393 37.27 -9.34 10.83
CA THR A 393 36.97 -8.45 9.70
C THR A 393 35.51 -8.02 9.61
N LEU A 394 34.60 -8.64 10.37
CA LEU A 394 33.18 -8.26 10.44
C LEU A 394 32.86 -7.32 11.62
N ALA A 395 33.82 -7.12 12.53
CA ALA A 395 33.69 -6.26 13.72
C ALA A 395 34.40 -4.90 13.57
N ALA A 396 34.87 -4.57 12.36
CA ALA A 396 35.43 -3.27 11.97
C ALA A 396 34.62 -2.75 10.78
#